data_AF-A0A438IIY7-F1
#
_entry.id   AF-A0A438IIY7-F1
#
_cell.length_a   1.000
_cell.length_b   1.000
_cell.length_c   1.000
_cell.angle_alpha   90.00
_cell.angle_beta   90.00
_cell.angle_gamma   90.00
#
_symmetry.space_group_name_H-M   'P 1'
#
loop_
_entity.id
_entity.type
_entity.pdbx_description
1 polymer ?
#
loop_
_entity_poly.entity_id
_entity_poly.type
_entity_poly.pdbx_seq_one_letter_code
_entity_poly.pdbx_strand_id
1 'polypeptide(L)'
;MRRFFEVIEELSLKDPPSSGGQFTWYGGPNSQAASRIISDHCPISLEGGGVKKGKTPFRFENMWLLSDGFKELVKVWWPGYSVAGSNNHCLAEKLKALKRDLRRWKKEVFGNVSARKSEAFSRIQFWDSKESVNPLFVKEAETQMGDLEEYKNCVLMEETF
;
A
#
# COMPACT_ATOMS: atom_id res chain seq x y z
N MET A 1 25.80 -23.45 4.99
CA MET A 1 24.79 -22.98 5.96
C MET A 1 25.05 -23.33 7.42
N ARG A 2 25.83 -24.37 7.80
CA ARG A 2 26.04 -24.76 9.22
C ARG A 2 26.48 -23.59 10.15
N ARG A 3 27.41 -22.74 9.67
CA ARG A 3 27.89 -21.56 10.41
C ARG A 3 26.80 -20.54 10.77
N PHE A 4 25.71 -20.45 10.01
CA PHE A 4 24.63 -19.49 10.31
C PHE A 4 23.63 -20.07 11.31
N PHE A 5 23.41 -21.39 11.28
CA PHE A 5 22.57 -22.08 12.25
C PHE A 5 23.16 -22.01 13.66
N GLU A 6 24.48 -22.15 13.78
CA GLU A 6 25.22 -21.97 15.05
C GLU A 6 24.98 -20.58 15.65
N VAL A 7 24.93 -19.53 14.82
CA VAL A 7 24.65 -18.15 15.25
C VAL A 7 23.20 -17.98 15.71
N ILE A 8 22.23 -18.62 15.02
CA ILE A 8 20.81 -18.59 15.41
C ILE A 8 20.64 -19.22 16.81
N GLU A 9 21.28 -20.36 17.05
CA GLU A 9 21.22 -21.04 18.35
C GLU A 9 21.94 -20.25 19.45
N GLU A 10 23.17 -19.77 19.20
CA GLU A 10 23.96 -18.99 20.17
C GLU A 10 23.21 -17.73 20.63
N LEU A 11 22.53 -17.06 19.69
CA LEU A 11 21.78 -15.84 19.97
C LEU A 11 20.32 -16.10 20.39
N SER A 12 19.90 -17.37 20.52
CA SER A 12 18.52 -17.76 20.84
C SER A 12 17.48 -17.14 19.90
N LEU A 13 17.84 -16.96 18.63
CA LEU A 13 16.97 -16.42 17.59
C LEU A 13 15.99 -17.52 17.14
N LYS A 14 14.78 -17.13 16.77
CA LYS A 14 13.81 -18.03 16.13
C LYS A 14 13.86 -17.83 14.63
N ASP A 15 13.98 -18.92 13.89
CA ASP A 15 13.84 -18.92 12.43
C ASP A 15 12.39 -19.31 12.08
N PRO A 16 11.50 -18.32 11.83
CA PRO A 16 10.12 -18.62 11.47
C PRO A 16 10.08 -19.23 10.07
N PRO A 17 9.29 -20.30 9.84
CA PRO A 17 9.10 -20.80 8.49
C PRO A 17 8.47 -19.70 7.62
N SER A 18 9.15 -19.32 6.55
CA SER A 18 8.58 -18.39 5.57
C SER A 18 7.44 -19.09 4.84
N SER A 19 6.21 -18.58 4.97
CA SER A 19 5.10 -18.99 4.11
C SER A 19 5.34 -18.39 2.71
N GLY A 20 5.81 -19.23 1.77
CA GLY A 20 6.17 -18.81 0.41
C GLY A 20 7.18 -19.75 -0.27
N GLY A 21 7.87 -19.26 -1.29
CA GLY A 21 8.90 -20.00 -2.02
C GLY A 21 10.11 -20.39 -1.16
N GLN A 22 10.86 -21.42 -1.60
CA GLN A 22 12.02 -21.99 -0.88
C GLN A 22 13.20 -21.00 -0.75
N PHE A 23 13.19 -19.91 -1.51
CA PHE A 23 14.21 -18.86 -1.50
C PHE A 23 13.55 -17.48 -1.56
N THR A 24 14.20 -16.49 -0.95
CA THR A 24 13.78 -15.07 -0.97
C THR A 24 14.20 -14.34 -2.24
N TRP A 25 14.84 -15.03 -3.19
CA TRP A 25 15.38 -14.50 -4.44
C TRP A 25 15.19 -15.52 -5.56
N TYR A 26 15.06 -15.06 -6.80
CA TYR A 26 14.94 -15.92 -7.97
C TYR A 26 16.30 -16.45 -8.45
N GLY A 27 16.38 -17.76 -8.76
CA GLY A 27 17.60 -18.37 -9.34
C GLY A 27 17.84 -19.84 -8.96
N GLY A 28 17.08 -20.39 -8.00
CA GLY A 28 17.15 -21.81 -7.64
C GLY A 28 16.19 -22.68 -8.45
N PRO A 29 16.56 -23.92 -8.82
CA PRO A 29 15.62 -24.88 -9.40
C PRO A 29 14.47 -25.10 -8.39
N ASN A 30 13.21 -24.90 -8.82
CA ASN A 30 11.95 -24.96 -8.05
C ASN A 30 11.46 -23.67 -7.33
N SER A 31 11.83 -22.47 -7.77
CA SER A 31 11.28 -21.23 -7.19
C SER A 31 9.82 -20.99 -7.60
N GLN A 32 8.85 -21.20 -6.70
CA GLN A 32 7.46 -20.74 -6.89
C GLN A 32 7.40 -19.21 -6.82
N ALA A 33 6.77 -18.60 -7.82
CA ALA A 33 6.81 -17.17 -8.05
C ALA A 33 6.02 -16.36 -7.00
N ALA A 34 6.67 -15.41 -6.32
CA ALA A 34 6.00 -14.28 -5.69
C ALA A 34 6.11 -13.04 -6.59
N SER A 35 5.16 -12.10 -6.48
CA SER A 35 4.93 -11.12 -7.54
C SER A 35 6.13 -10.22 -7.85
N ARG A 36 6.50 -10.12 -9.14
CA ARG A 36 7.71 -9.41 -9.63
C ARG A 36 7.46 -7.92 -9.82
N ILE A 37 7.13 -7.21 -8.74
CA ILE A 37 6.68 -5.81 -8.86
C ILE A 37 7.86 -4.87 -9.19
N ILE A 38 9.00 -5.02 -8.51
CA ILE A 38 10.16 -4.11 -8.61
C ILE A 38 11.49 -4.74 -8.16
N SER A 39 11.51 -6.01 -7.74
CA SER A 39 12.68 -6.66 -7.15
C SER A 39 12.78 -8.11 -7.62
N ASP A 40 14.01 -8.61 -7.76
CA ASP A 40 14.35 -10.03 -7.88
C ASP A 40 14.19 -10.78 -6.54
N HIS A 41 13.89 -10.04 -5.47
CA HIS A 41 13.50 -10.59 -4.19
C HIS A 41 11.99 -10.72 -4.04
N CYS A 42 11.56 -11.90 -3.56
CA CYS A 42 10.19 -12.16 -3.17
C CYS A 42 9.94 -11.58 -1.77
N PRO A 43 8.89 -10.76 -1.57
CA PRO A 43 8.52 -10.28 -0.24
C PRO A 43 8.21 -11.45 0.71
N ILE A 44 8.73 -11.39 1.94
CA ILE A 44 8.42 -12.38 2.98
C ILE A 44 7.13 -11.96 3.67
N SER A 45 6.09 -12.79 3.58
CA SER A 45 4.86 -12.60 4.34
C SER A 45 5.00 -13.25 5.72
N LEU A 46 4.87 -12.46 6.78
CA LEU A 46 4.92 -12.95 8.16
C LEU A 46 3.57 -12.72 8.83
N GLU A 47 2.96 -13.78 9.37
CA GLU A 47 1.74 -13.67 10.17
C GLU A 47 2.12 -13.44 11.64
N GLY A 48 2.24 -12.16 12.02
CA GLY A 48 2.45 -11.76 13.40
C GLY A 48 1.13 -11.83 14.19
N GLY A 49 1.16 -12.46 15.36
CA GLY A 49 0.00 -12.57 16.27
C GLY A 49 -0.73 -11.23 16.44
N GLY A 50 -2.06 -11.31 16.34
CA GLY A 50 -2.99 -10.20 16.11
C GLY A 50 -2.58 -8.85 16.68
N VAL A 51 -2.15 -7.94 15.78
CA VAL A 51 -2.11 -6.51 16.09
C VAL A 51 -3.54 -6.09 16.44
N LYS A 52 -3.77 -5.70 17.70
CA LYS A 52 -5.06 -5.14 18.12
C LYS A 52 -5.34 -3.93 17.22
N LYS A 53 -6.21 -4.10 16.23
CA LYS A 53 -6.70 -3.01 15.37
C LYS A 53 -7.58 -2.10 16.22
N GLY A 54 -6.95 -1.16 16.92
CA GLY A 54 -7.63 -0.02 17.50
C GLY A 54 -8.22 0.89 16.41
N LYS A 55 -8.96 1.93 16.80
CA LYS A 55 -9.40 2.96 15.86
C LYS A 55 -8.17 3.53 15.16
N THR A 56 -8.07 3.34 13.85
CA THR A 56 -6.99 3.93 13.06
C THR A 56 -7.10 5.44 13.15
N PRO A 57 -6.02 6.14 13.58
CA PRO A 57 -6.01 7.60 13.56
C PRO A 57 -6.23 8.09 12.13
N PHE A 58 -6.70 9.32 12.01
CA PHE A 58 -6.76 9.96 10.69
C PHE A 58 -5.33 10.03 10.14
N ARG A 59 -5.13 9.48 8.94
CA ARG A 59 -3.91 9.65 8.18
C ARG A 59 -4.15 10.70 7.12
N PHE A 60 -3.20 11.60 6.98
CA PHE A 60 -3.16 12.50 5.85
C PHE A 60 -2.73 11.69 4.63
N GLU A 61 -3.45 11.80 3.53
CA GLU A 61 -3.22 10.99 2.32
C GLU A 61 -2.47 11.83 1.27
N ASN A 62 -1.41 11.29 0.69
CA ASN A 62 -0.62 12.02 -0.31
C ASN A 62 -1.42 12.42 -1.55
N MET A 63 -2.45 11.65 -1.91
CA MET A 63 -3.37 11.99 -3.01
C MET A 63 -3.97 13.40 -2.93
N TRP A 64 -4.15 13.96 -1.73
CA TRP A 64 -4.66 15.32 -1.58
C TRP A 64 -3.66 16.37 -2.08
N LEU A 65 -2.37 16.13 -1.90
CA LEU A 65 -1.31 17.02 -2.38
C LEU A 65 -1.10 16.90 -3.89
N LEU A 66 -1.38 15.72 -4.45
CA LEU A 66 -1.30 15.46 -5.89
C LEU A 66 -2.48 16.04 -6.67
N SER A 67 -3.55 16.45 -6.00
CA SER A 67 -4.72 17.03 -6.65
C SER A 67 -4.54 18.52 -6.90
N ASP A 68 -4.74 18.94 -8.14
CA ASP A 68 -4.89 20.35 -8.47
C ASP A 68 -6.09 20.95 -7.73
N GLY A 69 -5.90 22.13 -7.15
CA GLY A 69 -6.94 22.88 -6.44
C GLY A 69 -7.22 22.45 -5.00
N PHE A 70 -6.48 21.50 -4.43
CA PHE A 70 -6.67 21.08 -3.03
C PHE A 70 -6.58 22.25 -2.04
N LYS A 71 -5.55 23.10 -2.18
CA LYS A 71 -5.33 24.24 -1.28
C LYS A 71 -6.46 25.26 -1.40
N GLU A 72 -6.94 25.50 -2.61
CA GLU A 72 -8.01 26.43 -2.95
C GLU A 72 -9.32 25.97 -2.33
N LEU A 73 -9.60 24.67 -2.42
CA LEU A 73 -10.78 24.04 -1.84
C LEU A 73 -10.76 24.10 -0.30
N VAL A 74 -9.60 23.88 0.36
CA VAL A 74 -9.47 24.10 1.81
C VAL A 74 -9.68 25.57 2.19
N LYS A 75 -9.16 26.52 1.41
CA LYS A 75 -9.36 27.97 1.62
C LYS A 75 -10.84 28.37 1.51
N VAL A 76 -11.61 27.72 0.64
CA VAL A 76 -13.05 27.95 0.50
C VAL A 76 -13.83 27.39 1.69
N TRP A 77 -13.50 26.18 2.15
CA TRP A 77 -14.23 25.55 3.25
C TRP A 77 -13.93 26.14 4.62
N TRP A 78 -12.67 26.49 4.89
CA TRP A 78 -12.21 26.86 6.22
C TRP A 78 -12.95 28.06 6.86
N PRO A 79 -13.27 29.15 6.13
CA PRO A 79 -14.05 30.26 6.66
C PRO A 79 -15.51 29.87 6.96
N GLY A 80 -16.07 28.90 6.23
CA GLY A 80 -17.46 28.45 6.38
C GLY A 80 -17.74 27.66 7.66
N TYR A 81 -16.71 27.14 8.33
CA TYR A 81 -16.86 26.44 9.60
C TYR A 81 -16.97 27.44 10.76
N SER A 82 -18.18 27.94 11.02
CA SER A 82 -18.44 28.80 12.18
C SER A 82 -18.73 27.96 13.43
N VAL A 83 -17.92 28.13 14.48
CA VAL A 83 -18.04 27.43 15.76
C VAL A 83 -17.84 28.44 16.89
N ALA A 84 -18.80 28.50 17.82
CA ALA A 84 -18.70 29.32 19.03
C ALA A 84 -18.01 28.54 20.16
N GLY A 85 -17.25 29.24 21.00
CA GLY A 85 -16.58 28.65 22.17
C GLY A 85 -15.14 29.13 22.33
N SER A 86 -14.36 28.41 23.13
CA SER A 86 -12.93 28.69 23.30
C SER A 86 -12.16 28.43 22.00
N ASN A 87 -11.02 29.10 21.83
CA ASN A 87 -10.18 28.94 20.63
C ASN A 87 -9.80 27.47 20.37
N ASN A 88 -9.49 26.71 21.44
CA ASN A 88 -9.16 25.29 21.33
C ASN A 88 -10.36 24.45 20.87
N HIS A 89 -11.57 24.75 21.37
CA HIS A 89 -12.79 24.08 20.95
C HIS A 89 -13.11 24.40 19.48
N CYS A 90 -13.06 25.67 19.10
CA CYS A 90 -13.29 26.12 17.73
C CYS A 90 -12.32 25.42 16.75
N LEU A 91 -11.02 25.38 17.07
CA LEU A 91 -10.04 24.69 16.25
C LEU A 91 -10.36 23.18 16.11
N ALA A 92 -10.67 22.50 17.22
CA ALA A 92 -10.96 21.07 17.20
C ALA A 92 -12.20 20.74 16.33
N GLU A 93 -13.28 21.53 16.45
CA GLU A 93 -14.48 21.33 15.65
C GLU A 93 -14.27 21.69 14.17
N LYS A 94 -13.51 22.75 13.87
CA LYS A 94 -13.12 23.07 12.49
C LYS A 94 -12.32 21.93 11.85
N LEU A 95 -11.37 21.34 12.57
CA LEU A 95 -10.60 20.19 12.07
C LEU A 95 -11.48 18.95 11.88
N LYS A 96 -12.47 18.71 12.74
CA LYS A 96 -13.45 17.63 12.55
C LYS A 96 -14.32 17.86 11.31
N ALA A 97 -14.78 19.08 11.08
CA ALA A 97 -15.55 19.46 9.90
C ALA A 97 -14.72 19.29 8.62
N LEU A 98 -13.49 19.81 8.61
CA LEU A 98 -12.54 19.65 7.51
C LEU A 98 -12.30 18.16 7.21
N LYS A 99 -12.04 17.35 8.24
CA LYS A 99 -11.85 15.91 8.10
C LYS A 99 -13.06 15.22 7.44
N ARG A 100 -14.28 15.65 7.73
CA ARG A 100 -15.50 15.10 7.11
C ARG A 100 -15.55 15.45 5.62
N ASP A 101 -15.29 16.70 5.27
CA ASP A 101 -15.36 17.15 3.88
C ASP A 101 -14.23 16.56 3.04
N LEU A 102 -13.02 16.41 3.61
CA LEU A 102 -11.89 15.69 3.00
C LEU A 102 -12.24 14.23 2.71
N ARG A 103 -12.94 13.54 3.62
CA ARG A 103 -13.37 12.16 3.40
C ARG A 103 -14.40 12.03 2.28
N ARG A 104 -15.34 12.99 2.19
CA ARG A 104 -16.32 13.04 1.10
C ARG A 104 -15.61 13.27 -0.23
N TRP A 105 -14.78 14.31 -0.30
CA TRP A 105 -14.04 14.65 -1.51
C TRP A 105 -13.08 13.55 -1.96
N LYS A 106 -12.39 12.87 -1.02
CA LYS A 106 -11.60 11.67 -1.31
C LYS A 106 -12.42 10.63 -2.08
N LYS A 107 -13.64 10.34 -1.63
CA LYS A 107 -14.52 9.36 -2.26
C LYS A 107 -15.03 9.83 -3.63
N GLU A 108 -15.34 11.12 -3.77
CA GLU A 108 -15.87 11.70 -5.01
C GLU A 108 -14.82 11.77 -6.13
N VAL A 109 -13.59 12.17 -5.79
CA VAL A 109 -12.52 12.37 -6.80
C VAL A 109 -11.69 11.11 -7.03
N PHE A 110 -11.33 10.39 -5.97
CA PHE A 110 -10.37 9.28 -6.06
C PHE A 110 -11.03 7.90 -5.92
N GLY A 111 -12.30 7.84 -5.52
CA GLY A 111 -13.01 6.58 -5.28
C GLY A 111 -12.34 5.75 -4.18
N ASN A 112 -12.27 4.43 -4.39
CA ASN A 112 -11.61 3.50 -3.48
C ASN A 112 -10.23 3.10 -4.02
N VAL A 113 -9.23 3.95 -3.76
CA VAL A 113 -7.83 3.73 -4.17
C VAL A 113 -7.28 2.40 -3.63
N SER A 114 -7.63 2.02 -2.39
CA SER A 114 -7.19 0.77 -1.79
C SER A 114 -7.74 -0.47 -2.52
N ALA A 115 -9.01 -0.42 -2.94
CA ALA A 115 -9.59 -1.48 -3.76
C ALA A 115 -8.90 -1.56 -5.12
N ARG A 116 -8.68 -0.44 -5.80
CA ARG A 116 -7.96 -0.38 -7.09
C ARG A 116 -6.55 -0.94 -6.98
N LYS A 117 -5.82 -0.58 -5.92
CA LYS A 117 -4.50 -1.13 -5.61
C LYS A 117 -4.53 -2.65 -5.44
N SER A 118 -5.50 -3.16 -4.67
CA SER A 118 -5.64 -4.60 -4.45
C SER A 118 -5.99 -5.33 -5.74
N GLU A 119 -6.84 -4.75 -6.58
CA GLU A 119 -7.24 -5.35 -7.86
C GLU A 119 -6.07 -5.38 -8.84
N ALA A 120 -5.35 -4.24 -8.99
CA ALA A 120 -4.13 -4.17 -9.80
C ALA A 120 -3.08 -5.19 -9.33
N PHE A 121 -2.91 -5.34 -8.01
CA PHE A 121 -2.04 -6.36 -7.44
C PHE A 121 -2.47 -7.79 -7.80
N SER A 122 -3.76 -8.11 -7.73
CA SER A 122 -4.27 -9.42 -8.14
C SER A 122 -4.05 -9.70 -9.63
N ARG A 123 -4.19 -8.68 -10.50
CA ARG A 123 -3.89 -8.82 -11.93
C ARG A 123 -2.39 -9.04 -12.18
N ILE A 124 -1.52 -8.35 -11.45
CA ILE A 124 -0.07 -8.60 -11.49
C ILE A 124 0.26 -10.04 -11.07
N GLN A 125 -0.31 -10.53 -9.96
CA GLN A 125 -0.10 -11.92 -9.52
C GLN A 125 -0.57 -12.95 -10.55
N PHE A 126 -1.66 -12.66 -11.28
CA PHE A 126 -2.13 -13.50 -12.37
C PHE A 126 -1.11 -13.54 -13.52
N TRP A 127 -0.58 -12.38 -13.93
CA TRP A 127 0.46 -12.31 -14.98
C TRP A 127 1.73 -13.04 -14.57
N ASP A 128 2.20 -12.87 -13.33
CA ASP A 128 3.38 -13.56 -12.81
C ASP A 128 3.20 -15.10 -12.83
N SER A 129 2.00 -15.57 -12.50
CA SER A 129 1.66 -17.00 -12.57
C SER A 129 1.68 -17.51 -14.02
N LYS A 130 1.17 -16.72 -14.97
CA LYS A 130 1.16 -17.07 -16.39
C LYS A 130 2.56 -17.09 -17.00
N GLU A 131 3.38 -16.07 -16.70
CA GLU A 131 4.77 -15.98 -17.14
C GLU A 131 5.63 -17.14 -16.62
N SER A 132 5.33 -17.65 -15.42
CA SER A 132 6.02 -18.82 -14.85
C SER A 132 5.85 -20.10 -15.66
N VAL A 133 4.76 -20.20 -16.44
CA VAL A 133 4.43 -21.37 -17.25
C VAL A 133 4.89 -21.19 -18.69
N ASN A 134 4.70 -20.01 -19.28
CA ASN A 134 5.10 -19.70 -20.64
C ASN A 134 5.52 -18.22 -20.77
N PRO A 135 6.51 -17.90 -21.63
CA PRO A 135 6.84 -16.51 -21.95
C PRO A 135 5.61 -15.75 -22.48
N LEU A 136 5.44 -14.51 -22.00
CA LEU A 136 4.34 -13.64 -22.42
C LEU A 136 4.54 -13.13 -23.85
N PHE A 137 3.43 -13.00 -24.59
CA PHE A 137 3.45 -12.31 -25.89
C PHE A 137 3.55 -10.79 -25.68
N VAL A 138 4.05 -10.06 -26.68
CA VAL A 138 4.25 -8.59 -26.61
C VAL A 138 3.01 -7.85 -26.11
N LYS A 139 1.83 -8.19 -26.65
CA LYS A 139 0.56 -7.58 -26.24
C LYS A 139 0.18 -7.87 -24.78
N GLU A 140 0.58 -9.01 -24.25
CA GLU A 140 0.32 -9.41 -22.86
C GLU A 140 1.28 -8.70 -21.90
N ALA A 141 2.55 -8.55 -22.30
CA ALA A 141 3.53 -7.77 -21.57
C ALA A 141 3.14 -6.29 -21.47
N GLU A 142 2.57 -5.72 -22.54
CA GLU A 142 2.01 -4.35 -22.51
C GLU A 142 0.86 -4.22 -21.50
N THR A 143 -0.04 -5.21 -21.41
CA THR A 143 -1.11 -5.20 -20.41
C THR A 143 -0.60 -5.33 -18.97
N GLN A 144 0.40 -6.19 -18.74
CA GLN A 144 1.04 -6.33 -17.42
C GLN A 144 1.74 -5.03 -17.01
N MET A 145 2.40 -4.34 -17.94
CA MET A 145 3.03 -3.05 -17.69
C MET A 145 2.01 -1.98 -17.32
N GLY A 146 0.84 -1.96 -17.98
CA GLY A 146 -0.27 -1.08 -17.62
C GLY A 146 -0.80 -1.33 -16.20
N ASP A 147 -0.98 -2.60 -15.83
CA ASP A 147 -1.38 -2.99 -14.47
C ASP A 147 -0.36 -2.59 -13.41
N LEU A 148 0.94 -2.72 -13.72
CA LEU A 148 2.02 -2.29 -12.86
C LEU A 148 2.04 -0.77 -12.66
N GLU A 149 1.79 -0.01 -13.73
CA GLU A 149 1.71 1.45 -13.65
C GLU A 149 0.49 1.90 -12.84
N GLU A 150 -0.66 1.24 -12.99
CA GLU A 150 -1.82 1.51 -12.13
C GLU A 150 -1.50 1.20 -10.65
N TYR A 151 -0.85 0.08 -10.37
CA TYR A 151 -0.46 -0.29 -9.01
C TYR A 151 0.47 0.77 -8.39
N LYS A 152 1.50 1.19 -9.12
CA LYS A 152 2.43 2.25 -8.68
C LYS A 152 1.70 3.56 -8.39
N ASN A 153 0.81 3.98 -9.27
CA ASN A 153 0.01 5.18 -9.07
C ASN A 153 -0.86 5.10 -7.82
N CYS A 154 -1.48 3.95 -7.55
CA CYS A 154 -2.27 3.76 -6.33
C CYS A 154 -1.39 3.75 -5.07
N VAL A 155 -0.18 3.18 -5.12
CA VAL A 155 0.78 3.22 -4.01
C VAL A 155 1.18 4.66 -3.69
N LEU A 156 1.59 5.43 -4.69
CA LEU A 156 2.01 6.83 -4.54
C LEU A 156 0.92 7.69 -3.88
N MET A 157 -0.34 7.44 -4.23
CA MET A 157 -1.50 8.14 -3.66
C MET A 157 -1.75 7.84 -2.18
N GLU A 158 -1.35 6.65 -1.69
CA GLU A 158 -1.49 6.20 -0.31
C GLU A 158 -0.25 6.43 0.56
N GLU A 159 0.88 6.87 -0.01
CA GLU A 159 2.07 7.16 0.77
C GLU A 159 1.77 8.24 1.82
N THR A 160 2.34 8.08 3.01
CA THR A 160 2.19 9.04 4.11
C THR A 160 3.58 9.34 4.64
N PHE A 161 4.02 10.60 4.55
CA PHE A 161 5.26 11.08 5.17
C PHE A 161 5.18 11.04 6.70
#